data_AF-A0A5Q2RJK1-F1
#
_entry.id   AF-A0A5Q2RJK1-F1
#
_cell.length_a   1.000
_cell.length_b   1.000
_cell.length_c   1.000
_cell.angle_alpha   90.00
_cell.angle_beta   90.00
_cell.angle_gamma   90.00
#
_symmetry.space_group_name_H-M   'P 1'
#
loop_
_entity.id
_entity.type
_entity.pdbx_description
1 polymer ?
#
loop_
_entity_poly.entity_id
_entity_poly.type
_entity_poly.pdbx_seq_one_letter_code
_entity_poly.pdbx_strand_id
1 'polypeptide(L)'
;MGLHSSAATATGTPTSRSAIATPTCPTSTTTTPTTGPDRRRASLGNIAIVVVSLLLLGGGIVLDRSQATVGDTSFMRAMIPHHSLAITRSERFGNDDVRVCELAVAISEAQRREIMEMDWLIEDIEENGAATTPEEAEARPVPQYEVSAERECPGG
;
A
#
# COMPACT_ATOMS: atom_id res chain seq x y z
N MET A 1 -25.28 18.59 37.94
CA MET A 1 -25.23 18.88 39.39
C MET A 1 -25.49 17.56 40.10
N GLY A 2 -24.66 16.96 40.94
CA GLY A 2 -23.34 17.24 41.50
C GLY A 2 -22.95 15.98 42.31
N LEU A 3 -21.67 15.62 42.27
CA LEU A 3 -21.11 14.52 43.07
C LEU A 3 -21.14 14.88 44.55
N HIS A 4 -21.49 13.95 45.44
CA HIS A 4 -21.11 14.05 46.85
C HIS A 4 -20.24 12.87 47.27
N SER A 5 -18.98 13.22 47.46
CA SER A 5 -17.92 12.51 48.14
C SER A 5 -18.15 12.58 49.65
N SER A 6 -17.79 11.56 50.41
CA SER A 6 -17.53 11.70 51.85
C SER A 6 -16.44 10.74 52.30
N ALA A 7 -15.50 11.29 53.05
CA ALA A 7 -14.22 10.70 53.42
C ALA A 7 -14.08 10.53 54.94
N ALA A 8 -13.17 9.63 55.32
CA ALA A 8 -12.37 9.61 56.56
C ALA A 8 -13.15 9.26 57.87
N THR A 9 -12.60 8.68 58.93
CA THR A 9 -11.23 8.68 59.50
C THR A 9 -11.05 7.48 60.46
N ALA A 10 -9.79 7.10 60.69
CA ALA A 10 -9.20 6.20 61.69
C ALA A 10 -9.78 6.34 63.13
N THR A 11 -9.54 5.45 64.10
CA THR A 11 -8.28 5.33 64.87
C THR A 11 -8.43 4.22 65.94
N GLY A 12 -7.37 3.49 66.29
CA GLY A 12 -7.35 2.64 67.49
C GLY A 12 -6.18 1.65 67.58
N THR A 13 -5.24 1.93 68.47
CA THR A 13 -3.87 1.41 68.71
C THR A 13 -3.77 0.10 69.55
N PRO A 14 -2.54 -0.47 69.80
CA PRO A 14 -2.27 -1.91 69.94
C PRO A 14 -1.77 -2.37 71.33
N THR A 15 -1.58 -3.69 71.49
CA THR A 15 -0.66 -4.40 72.43
C THR A 15 -0.63 -5.90 72.05
N SER A 16 0.34 -6.79 72.28
CA SER A 16 1.79 -6.84 72.52
C SER A 16 2.14 -8.33 72.79
N ARG A 17 3.11 -8.91 72.05
CA ARG A 17 3.94 -10.12 72.34
C ARG A 17 3.20 -11.49 72.49
N SER A 18 3.74 -12.67 72.17
CA SER A 18 5.11 -13.16 71.99
C SER A 18 5.11 -14.50 71.20
N ALA A 19 6.25 -14.74 70.53
CA ALA A 19 6.84 -15.92 69.89
C ALA A 19 6.12 -17.29 69.82
N ILE A 20 6.07 -17.84 68.60
CA ILE A 20 6.24 -19.28 68.32
C ILE A 20 7.29 -19.39 67.20
N ALA A 21 8.34 -20.18 67.46
CA ALA A 21 9.37 -20.49 66.47
C ALA A 21 8.85 -21.56 65.49
N THR A 22 9.00 -21.33 64.19
CA THR A 22 8.79 -22.34 63.14
C THR A 22 10.09 -22.55 62.35
N PRO A 23 10.36 -23.80 61.90
CA PRO A 23 11.66 -24.25 61.45
C PRO A 23 12.14 -23.57 60.15
N THR A 24 13.44 -23.27 60.09
CA THR A 24 14.13 -22.74 58.91
C THR A 24 14.23 -23.80 57.83
N CYS A 25 13.70 -23.51 56.64
CA CYS A 25 13.84 -24.33 55.44
C CYS A 25 15.27 -24.19 54.88
N PRO A 26 15.99 -25.28 54.59
CA PRO A 26 17.32 -25.19 54.00
C PRO A 26 17.21 -24.70 52.55
N THR A 27 17.90 -23.60 52.25
CA THR A 27 17.98 -23.01 50.91
C THR A 27 18.71 -23.99 49.98
N SER A 28 17.96 -24.73 49.16
CA SER A 28 18.54 -25.48 48.04
C SER A 28 18.92 -24.50 46.94
N THR A 29 20.21 -24.17 46.83
CA THR A 29 20.76 -23.41 45.70
C THR A 29 20.63 -24.26 44.45
N THR A 30 19.52 -24.12 43.73
CA THR A 30 19.36 -24.71 42.40
C THR A 30 20.17 -23.86 41.43
N THR A 31 21.39 -24.29 41.14
CA THR A 31 22.19 -23.76 40.04
C THR A 31 21.57 -24.24 38.73
N THR A 32 20.70 -23.44 38.14
CA THR A 32 20.20 -23.69 36.78
C THR A 32 21.37 -23.54 35.80
N PRO A 33 21.66 -24.53 34.94
CA PRO A 33 22.62 -24.34 33.87
C PRO A 33 22.04 -23.36 32.86
N THR A 34 22.57 -22.14 32.83
CA THR A 34 22.22 -21.10 31.87
C THR A 34 22.98 -21.30 30.57
N THR A 35 22.57 -22.29 29.76
CA THR A 35 22.90 -22.27 28.34
C THR A 35 21.89 -21.39 27.62
N GLY A 36 22.00 -20.07 27.82
CA GLY A 36 21.27 -19.08 27.03
C GLY A 36 21.87 -18.99 25.62
N PRO A 37 21.08 -18.78 24.55
CA PRO A 37 21.61 -18.61 23.21
C PRO A 37 22.61 -17.44 23.19
N ASP A 38 23.80 -17.66 22.63
CA ASP A 38 24.85 -16.63 22.52
C ASP A 38 24.27 -15.33 21.95
N ARG A 39 24.22 -14.27 22.76
CA ARG A 39 23.72 -12.92 22.38
C ARG A 39 24.39 -12.38 21.10
N ARG A 40 25.61 -12.84 20.80
CA ARG A 40 26.35 -12.52 19.57
C ARG A 40 25.71 -13.11 18.32
N ARG A 41 25.14 -14.33 18.37
CA ARG A 41 24.46 -14.97 17.24
C ARG A 41 23.16 -14.24 16.89
N ALA A 42 22.40 -13.80 17.89
CA ALA A 42 21.19 -12.99 17.69
C ALA A 42 21.51 -11.64 17.03
N SER A 43 22.59 -10.97 17.44
CA SER A 43 23.03 -9.71 16.82
C SER A 43 23.48 -9.89 15.37
N LEU A 44 24.15 -11.00 15.04
CA LEU A 44 24.57 -11.32 13.67
C LEU A 44 23.37 -11.57 12.75
N GLY A 45 22.35 -12.28 13.23
CA GLY A 45 21.09 -12.48 12.50
C GLY A 45 20.39 -11.16 12.17
N ASN A 46 20.32 -10.24 13.15
CA ASN A 46 19.73 -8.92 12.95
C ASN A 46 20.51 -8.07 11.93
N ILE A 47 21.84 -8.10 11.97
CA ILE A 47 22.68 -7.39 10.99
C ILE A 47 22.46 -7.96 9.58
N ALA A 48 22.40 -9.29 9.44
CA ALA A 48 22.13 -9.92 8.15
C ALA A 48 20.77 -9.49 7.58
N ILE A 49 19.73 -9.43 8.42
CA ILE A 49 18.41 -8.94 8.01
C ILE A 49 18.51 -7.49 7.52
N VAL A 50 19.15 -6.59 8.28
CA VAL A 50 19.28 -5.17 7.89
C VAL A 50 20.02 -5.02 6.57
N VAL A 51 21.12 -5.75 6.36
CA VAL A 51 21.89 -5.68 5.10
C VAL A 51 21.04 -6.18 3.93
N VAL A 52 20.37 -7.32 4.08
CA VAL A 52 19.48 -7.85 3.02
C VAL A 52 18.33 -6.89 2.74
N SER A 53 17.72 -6.30 3.77
CA SER A 53 16.66 -5.30 3.60
C SER A 53 17.16 -4.07 2.84
N LEU A 54 18.34 -3.55 3.17
CA LEU A 54 18.92 -2.41 2.46
C LEU A 54 19.27 -2.74 1.01
N LEU A 55 19.76 -3.95 0.73
CA LEU A 55 20.02 -4.41 -0.64
C LEU A 55 18.73 -4.56 -1.45
N LEU A 56 17.68 -5.18 -0.88
CA LEU A 56 16.38 -5.30 -1.54
C LEU A 56 15.74 -3.93 -1.77
N LEU A 57 15.82 -3.03 -0.80
CA LEU A 57 15.30 -1.67 -0.92
C LEU A 57 16.05 -0.88 -2.00
N GLY A 58 17.39 -0.87 -1.93
CA GLY A 58 18.23 -0.18 -2.91
C GLY A 58 18.06 -0.75 -4.32
N GLY A 59 18.04 -2.08 -4.45
CA GLY A 59 17.79 -2.76 -5.72
C GLY A 59 16.40 -2.47 -6.27
N GLY A 60 15.36 -2.51 -5.43
CA GLY A 60 13.99 -2.17 -5.81
C GLY A 60 13.86 -0.75 -6.33
N ILE A 61 14.47 0.24 -5.67
CA ILE A 61 14.47 1.65 -6.12
C ILE A 61 15.15 1.81 -7.48
N VAL A 62 16.28 1.13 -7.70
CA VAL A 62 16.99 1.18 -8.98
C VAL A 62 16.16 0.56 -10.10
N LEU A 63 15.52 -0.58 -9.84
CA LEU A 63 14.67 -1.26 -10.82
C LEU A 63 13.45 -0.41 -11.19
N ASP A 64 12.71 0.07 -10.18
CA ASP A 64 11.52 0.91 -10.36
C ASP A 64 11.83 2.16 -11.20
N ARG A 65 12.94 2.85 -10.93
CA ARG A 65 13.35 4.02 -11.71
C ARG A 65 13.82 3.70 -13.12
N SER A 66 14.39 2.53 -13.35
CA SER A 66 14.95 2.19 -14.65
C SER A 66 13.86 1.91 -15.69
N GLN A 67 12.70 1.39 -15.26
CA GLN A 67 11.63 0.86 -16.13
C GLN A 67 12.14 -0.11 -17.22
N ALA A 68 13.36 -0.67 -17.07
CA ALA A 68 14.03 -1.44 -18.12
C ALA A 68 13.39 -2.80 -18.39
N THR A 69 12.49 -3.25 -17.52
CA THR A 69 11.79 -4.54 -17.62
C THR A 69 10.35 -4.41 -18.11
N VAL A 70 9.89 -3.21 -18.47
CA VAL A 70 8.52 -2.96 -18.95
C VAL A 70 8.55 -2.79 -20.46
N GLY A 71 7.87 -3.68 -21.19
CA GLY A 71 7.68 -3.58 -22.65
C GLY A 71 6.31 -3.03 -23.04
N ASP A 72 6.14 -2.64 -24.30
CA ASP A 72 4.98 -1.92 -24.82
C ASP A 72 3.63 -2.56 -24.44
N THR A 73 3.45 -3.85 -24.72
CA THR A 73 2.22 -4.58 -24.36
C THR A 73 1.98 -4.61 -22.84
N SER A 74 3.04 -4.78 -22.05
CA SER A 74 2.91 -4.79 -20.58
C SER A 74 2.57 -3.41 -20.01
N PHE A 75 3.07 -2.34 -20.65
CA PHE A 75 2.71 -0.97 -20.33
C PHE A 75 1.22 -0.74 -20.61
N MET A 76 0.74 -1.06 -21.82
CA MET A 76 -0.65 -0.85 -22.19
C MET A 76 -1.63 -1.68 -21.33
N ARG A 77 -1.33 -2.96 -21.08
CA ARG A 77 -2.12 -3.81 -20.17
C ARG A 77 -2.19 -3.28 -18.74
N ALA A 78 -1.15 -2.59 -18.27
CA ALA A 78 -1.15 -1.95 -16.96
C ALA A 78 -1.88 -0.60 -16.97
N MET A 79 -1.91 0.12 -18.10
CA MET A 79 -2.58 1.41 -18.24
C MET A 79 -4.09 1.28 -18.42
N ILE A 80 -4.60 0.25 -19.10
CA ILE A 80 -6.05 -0.01 -19.19
C ILE A 80 -6.76 0.04 -17.81
N PRO A 81 -6.32 -0.71 -16.77
CA PRO A 81 -6.94 -0.62 -15.45
C PRO A 81 -6.68 0.73 -14.75
N HIS A 82 -5.53 1.38 -14.98
CA HIS A 82 -5.25 2.72 -14.44
C HIS A 82 -6.25 3.76 -14.97
N HIS A 83 -6.52 3.73 -16.28
CA HIS A 83 -7.53 4.55 -16.94
C HIS A 83 -8.93 4.25 -16.46
N SER A 84 -9.28 2.98 -16.28
CA SER A 84 -10.60 2.57 -15.77
C SER A 84 -10.91 3.14 -14.38
N LEU A 85 -9.89 3.34 -13.55
CA LEU A 85 -10.01 3.98 -12.24
C LEU A 85 -10.30 5.48 -12.39
N ALA A 86 -9.64 6.16 -13.34
CA ALA A 86 -9.89 7.56 -13.65
C ALA A 86 -11.29 7.78 -14.21
N ILE A 87 -11.77 6.91 -15.10
CA ILE A 87 -13.17 6.90 -15.57
C ILE A 87 -14.11 6.75 -14.38
N THR A 88 -13.96 5.68 -13.59
CA THR A 88 -14.84 5.42 -12.44
C THR A 88 -14.90 6.60 -11.46
N ARG A 89 -13.75 7.22 -11.17
CA ARG A 89 -13.70 8.40 -10.31
C ARG A 89 -14.38 9.59 -10.96
N SER A 90 -14.07 9.86 -12.23
CA SER A 90 -14.62 10.99 -12.99
C SER A 90 -16.12 10.86 -13.21
N GLU A 91 -16.68 9.64 -13.27
CA GLU A 91 -18.11 9.43 -13.46
C GLU A 91 -18.90 9.55 -12.14
N ARG A 92 -18.28 9.23 -10.99
CA ARG A 92 -19.02 9.02 -9.73
C ARG A 92 -18.84 10.07 -8.64
N PHE A 93 -17.79 10.91 -8.70
CA PHE A 93 -17.57 11.90 -7.64
C PHE A 93 -18.66 12.98 -7.65
N GLY A 94 -19.05 13.47 -6.48
CA GLY A 94 -19.96 14.63 -6.39
C GLY A 94 -19.20 15.95 -6.59
N ASN A 95 -19.81 16.89 -7.31
CA ASN A 95 -19.29 18.24 -7.50
C ASN A 95 -20.42 19.27 -7.64
N ASP A 96 -20.15 20.52 -7.25
CA ASP A 96 -21.07 21.65 -7.40
C ASP A 96 -20.69 22.58 -8.56
N ASP A 97 -19.40 22.70 -8.88
CA ASP A 97 -18.91 23.56 -9.97
C ASP A 97 -19.12 22.88 -11.33
N VAL A 98 -19.91 23.50 -12.20
CA VAL A 98 -20.20 23.00 -13.56
C VAL A 98 -18.91 22.83 -14.38
N ARG A 99 -17.91 23.70 -14.23
CA ARG A 99 -16.64 23.59 -14.97
C ARG A 99 -15.85 22.35 -14.57
N VAL A 100 -15.97 21.93 -13.31
CA VAL A 100 -15.36 20.69 -12.81
C VAL A 100 -16.12 19.46 -13.33
N CYS A 101 -17.43 19.60 -13.56
CA CYS A 101 -18.23 18.58 -14.23
C CYS A 101 -17.75 18.38 -15.68
N GLU A 102 -17.65 19.46 -16.45
CA GLU A 102 -17.21 19.40 -17.85
C GLU A 102 -15.79 18.82 -17.98
N LEU A 103 -14.90 19.19 -17.06
CA LEU A 103 -13.57 18.58 -17.00
C LEU A 103 -13.65 17.06 -16.78
N ALA A 104 -14.56 16.60 -15.92
CA ALA A 104 -14.73 15.18 -15.65
C ALA A 104 -15.29 14.41 -16.87
N VAL A 105 -16.22 15.01 -17.62
CA VAL A 105 -16.71 14.47 -18.90
C VAL A 105 -15.55 14.31 -19.88
N ALA A 106 -14.79 15.38 -20.11
CA ALA A 106 -13.64 15.35 -21.02
C ALA A 106 -12.58 14.32 -20.60
N ILE A 107 -12.32 14.16 -19.29
CA ILE A 107 -11.42 13.12 -18.77
C ILE A 107 -11.98 11.73 -19.07
N SER A 108 -13.27 11.46 -18.79
CA SER A 108 -13.86 10.14 -19.04
C SER A 108 -13.78 9.76 -20.52
N GLU A 109 -14.12 10.68 -21.41
CA GLU A 109 -14.09 10.45 -22.86
C GLU A 109 -12.67 10.17 -23.37
N ALA A 110 -11.69 10.97 -22.93
CA ALA A 110 -10.30 10.75 -23.29
C ALA A 110 -9.81 9.37 -22.84
N GLN A 111 -10.05 9.02 -21.58
CA GLN A 111 -9.61 7.76 -21.01
C GLN A 111 -10.29 6.55 -21.69
N ARG A 112 -11.54 6.66 -22.12
CA ARG A 112 -12.23 5.60 -22.88
C ARG A 112 -11.63 5.42 -24.27
N ARG A 113 -11.31 6.51 -24.98
CA ARG A 113 -10.63 6.44 -26.29
C ARG A 113 -9.25 5.79 -26.16
N GLU A 114 -8.48 6.21 -25.17
CA GLU A 114 -7.13 5.68 -24.92
C GLU A 114 -7.17 4.18 -24.55
N ILE A 115 -8.20 3.70 -23.83
CA ILE A 115 -8.38 2.26 -23.60
C ILE A 115 -8.56 1.49 -24.90
N MET A 116 -9.41 1.97 -25.82
CA MET A 116 -9.62 1.26 -27.09
C MET A 116 -8.42 1.31 -28.02
N GLU A 117 -7.68 2.43 -28.02
CA GLU A 117 -6.41 2.52 -28.72
C GLU A 117 -5.39 1.50 -28.16
N MET A 118 -5.29 1.39 -26.84
CA MET A 118 -4.41 0.40 -26.20
C MET A 118 -4.85 -1.04 -26.50
N ASP A 119 -6.14 -1.37 -26.42
CA ASP A 119 -6.65 -2.70 -26.75
C ASP A 119 -6.34 -3.07 -28.21
N TRP A 120 -6.55 -2.13 -29.14
CA TRP A 120 -6.23 -2.32 -30.55
C TRP A 120 -4.73 -2.52 -30.78
N LEU A 121 -3.88 -1.69 -30.17
CA LEU A 121 -2.42 -1.80 -30.28
C LEU A 121 -1.89 -3.11 -29.68
N ILE A 122 -2.48 -3.59 -28.58
CA ILE A 122 -2.13 -4.89 -28.01
C ILE A 122 -2.43 -5.99 -29.01
N GLU A 123 -3.62 -6.01 -29.60
CA GLU A 123 -4.03 -7.02 -30.58
C GLU A 123 -3.16 -6.98 -31.83
N ASP A 124 -2.91 -5.79 -32.37
CA ASP A 124 -2.07 -5.58 -33.55
C ASP A 124 -0.61 -6.03 -33.31
N ILE A 125 -0.02 -5.72 -32.15
CA ILE A 125 1.33 -6.19 -31.80
C ILE A 125 1.37 -7.72 -31.62
N GLU A 126 0.31 -8.31 -31.06
CA GLU A 126 0.21 -9.77 -30.89
C GLU A 126 0.11 -10.51 -32.22
N GLU A 127 -0.61 -9.96 -33.19
CA GLU A 127 -0.80 -10.57 -34.52
C GLU A 127 0.36 -10.29 -35.48
N ASN A 128 0.82 -9.03 -35.54
CA ASN A 128 1.69 -8.53 -36.59
C ASN A 128 3.11 -8.16 -36.09
N GLY A 129 3.32 -8.14 -34.77
CA GLY A 129 4.57 -7.69 -34.16
C GLY A 129 4.69 -6.16 -34.06
N ALA A 130 5.75 -5.71 -33.39
CA ALA A 130 5.99 -4.28 -33.14
C ALA A 130 6.29 -3.52 -34.45
N ALA A 131 5.65 -2.36 -34.64
CA ALA A 131 6.06 -1.38 -35.65
C ALA A 131 7.29 -0.64 -35.13
N THR A 132 8.47 -0.94 -35.67
CA THR A 132 9.74 -0.35 -35.23
C THR A 132 10.22 0.79 -36.12
N THR A 133 9.53 1.02 -37.24
CA THR A 133 9.79 2.13 -38.17
C THR A 133 8.54 3.00 -38.36
N PRO A 134 8.70 4.28 -38.71
CA PRO A 134 7.55 5.15 -39.03
C PRO A 134 6.70 4.61 -40.18
N GLU A 135 7.32 4.02 -41.20
CA GLU A 135 6.61 3.44 -42.35
C GLU A 135 5.73 2.25 -41.94
N GLU A 136 6.22 1.38 -41.06
CA GLU A 136 5.42 0.27 -40.49
C GLU A 136 4.26 0.77 -39.63
N ALA A 137 4.44 1.88 -38.91
CA ALA A 137 3.38 2.49 -38.10
C ALA A 137 2.32 3.17 -38.97
N GLU A 138 2.72 3.89 -40.02
CA GLU A 138 1.80 4.52 -40.98
C GLU A 138 1.00 3.48 -41.77
N ALA A 139 1.58 2.32 -42.06
CA ALA A 139 0.90 1.21 -42.73
C ALA A 139 -0.20 0.56 -41.87
N ARG A 140 -0.16 0.76 -40.55
CA ARG A 140 -1.11 0.19 -39.57
C ARG A 140 -1.67 1.30 -38.68
N PRO A 141 -2.54 2.17 -39.23
CA PRO A 141 -3.05 3.31 -38.47
C PRO A 141 -4.00 2.88 -37.37
N VAL A 142 -3.82 3.44 -36.17
CA VAL A 142 -4.77 3.30 -35.07
C VAL A 142 -6.13 3.87 -35.48
N PRO A 143 -7.24 3.13 -35.29
CA PRO A 143 -8.58 3.64 -35.56
C PRO A 143 -8.91 4.88 -34.70
N GLN A 144 -9.66 5.81 -35.27
CA GLN A 144 -10.23 6.91 -34.48
C GLN A 144 -11.50 6.44 -33.78
N TYR A 145 -11.60 6.72 -32.49
CA TYR A 145 -12.75 6.37 -31.69
C TYR A 145 -13.47 7.60 -31.18
N GLU A 146 -14.78 7.64 -31.34
CA GLU A 146 -15.66 8.62 -30.70
C GLU A 146 -16.43 7.94 -29.57
N VAL A 147 -16.23 8.41 -28.35
CA VAL A 147 -16.88 7.88 -27.14
C VAL A 147 -17.31 9.00 -26.25
N SER A 148 -18.54 8.92 -25.77
CA SER A 148 -19.12 9.85 -24.79
C SER A 148 -18.92 9.37 -23.35
N ALA A 149 -18.89 10.33 -22.43
CA ALA A 149 -18.99 10.02 -21.00
C ALA A 149 -20.38 9.49 -20.64
N GLU A 150 -20.50 8.83 -19.48
CA GLU A 150 -21.80 8.46 -18.90
C GLU A 150 -22.39 9.59 -18.04
N ARG A 151 -21.54 10.46 -17.50
CA ARG A 151 -21.90 11.64 -16.75
C ARG A 151 -22.48 12.73 -17.65
N GLU A 152 -23.54 13.33 -17.16
CA GLU A 152 -24.16 14.52 -17.73
C GLU A 152 -23.94 15.72 -16.81
N CYS A 153 -23.69 16.89 -17.40
CA CYS A 153 -23.42 18.12 -16.68
C CYS A 153 -24.53 19.16 -16.89
N PRO A 154 -24.81 20.03 -15.90
CA PRO A 154 -25.81 21.07 -16.06
C PRO A 154 -25.40 22.07 -17.17
N GLY A 155 -26.03 21.97 -18.34
CA GLY A 155 -25.75 22.86 -19.48
C GLY A 155 -25.51 22.14 -20.80
N GLY A 156 -25.20 20.83 -20.76
CA GLY A 156 -24.93 20.00 -21.94
C GLY A 156 -23.45 19.88 -22.25
#